data_AF-R4L1P9-F1
#
_entry.id   AF-R4L1P9-F1
#
_cell.length_a   1.000
_cell.length_b   1.000
_cell.length_c   1.000
_cell.angle_alpha   90.00
_cell.angle_beta   90.00
_cell.angle_gamma   90.00
#
_symmetry.space_group_name_H-M   'P 1'
#
loop_
_entity.id
_entity.type
_entity.pdbx_description
1 polymer ?
#
loop_
_entity_poly.entity_id
_entity_poly.type
_entity_poly.pdbx_seq_one_letter_code
_entity_poly.pdbx_strand_id
1 'polypeptide(L)'
;NGLTRMIPFHNFAEPLDGYAAHLTHVASGRHYAQRPDGLAMHDLREVDVQDMQRWKERIMEAIDLRRVTTADGQYIPLDDEHGTDLIGALIESSYESKNRGYYGSLHNWGHVMMAYIH
;
A
#
# COMPACT_ATOMS: atom_id res chain seq x y z
N ASN A 1 -18.58 21.84 2.80
CA ASN A 1 -17.94 21.86 4.12
C ASN A 1 -16.78 22.85 4.26
N GLY A 2 -16.22 23.44 3.18
CA GLY A 2 -15.19 24.48 3.31
C GLY A 2 -13.83 23.98 3.85
N LEU A 3 -13.60 22.67 3.81
CA LEU A 3 -12.37 22.04 4.30
C LEU A 3 -11.28 22.06 3.22
N THR A 4 -10.02 21.97 3.67
CA THR A 4 -8.88 21.75 2.80
C THR A 4 -8.93 20.39 2.11
N ARG A 5 -8.20 20.23 1.00
CA ARG A 5 -8.02 18.92 0.37
C ARG A 5 -7.29 17.97 1.33
N MET A 6 -7.59 16.69 1.22
CA MET A 6 -6.92 15.64 1.99
C MET A 6 -5.43 15.60 1.66
N ILE A 7 -4.60 15.37 2.67
CA ILE A 7 -3.15 15.28 2.55
C ILE A 7 -2.72 13.82 2.33
N PRO A 8 -1.77 13.52 1.44
CA PRO A 8 -1.34 12.16 1.19
C PRO A 8 -0.54 11.60 2.37
N PHE A 9 -0.81 10.35 2.74
CA PHE A 9 -0.02 9.62 3.72
C PHE A 9 1.24 9.03 3.07
N HIS A 10 2.30 9.83 3.01
CA HIS A 10 3.53 9.53 2.29
C HIS A 10 4.72 9.16 3.23
N ASN A 11 4.61 9.52 4.51
CA ASN A 11 5.54 9.19 5.56
C ASN A 11 4.91 8.15 6.51
N PHE A 12 5.39 6.92 6.43
CA PHE A 12 4.81 5.79 7.17
C PHE A 12 5.05 5.84 8.70
N ALA A 13 5.89 6.77 9.17
CA ALA A 13 6.08 7.03 10.59
C ALA A 13 5.10 8.05 11.17
N GLU A 14 4.30 8.74 10.33
CA GLU A 14 3.31 9.70 10.82
C GLU A 14 2.17 8.97 11.56
N PRO A 15 1.73 9.50 12.70
CA PRO A 15 0.56 8.96 13.39
C PRO A 15 -0.70 9.19 12.56
N LEU A 16 -1.61 8.22 12.61
CA LEU A 16 -2.92 8.30 11.97
C LEU A 16 -3.95 8.93 12.93
N ASP A 17 -4.88 9.68 12.34
CA ASP A 17 -6.09 10.11 13.02
C ASP A 17 -6.95 8.89 13.41
N GLY A 18 -7.63 9.00 14.54
CA GLY A 18 -8.52 8.00 15.08
C GLY A 18 -9.83 7.89 14.30
N TYR A 19 -10.44 6.71 14.35
CA TYR A 19 -11.76 6.46 13.77
C TYR A 19 -12.47 5.32 14.49
N ALA A 20 -13.73 5.55 14.86
CA ALA A 20 -14.62 4.56 15.45
C ALA A 20 -15.79 4.26 14.49
N ALA A 21 -15.75 3.07 13.88
CA ALA A 21 -16.72 2.69 12.85
C ALA A 21 -18.13 2.41 13.41
N HIS A 22 -18.23 2.01 14.69
CA HIS A 22 -19.47 1.56 15.33
C HIS A 22 -20.20 0.45 14.54
N LEU A 23 -19.44 -0.46 13.92
CA LEU A 23 -19.97 -1.59 13.15
C LEU A 23 -19.82 -2.90 13.92
N THR A 24 -20.89 -3.69 13.91
CA THR A 24 -20.97 -5.01 14.56
C THR A 24 -21.11 -6.11 13.52
N HIS A 25 -20.30 -7.15 13.65
CA HIS A 25 -20.42 -8.38 12.87
C HIS A 25 -21.39 -9.35 13.56
N VAL A 26 -22.67 -9.28 13.18
CA VAL A 26 -23.79 -9.99 13.84
C VAL A 26 -23.55 -11.49 13.96
N ALA A 27 -22.94 -12.12 12.95
CA ALA A 27 -22.73 -13.57 12.94
C ALA A 27 -21.76 -14.06 14.04
N SER A 28 -20.88 -13.21 14.56
CA SER A 28 -19.93 -13.58 15.62
C SER A 28 -20.09 -12.77 16.91
N GLY A 29 -20.95 -11.74 16.91
CA GLY A 29 -21.08 -10.77 18.00
C GLY A 29 -19.84 -9.89 18.20
N ARG A 30 -18.84 -9.95 17.31
CA ARG A 30 -17.63 -9.11 17.37
C ARG A 30 -17.88 -7.76 16.71
N HIS A 31 -17.00 -6.80 16.99
CA HIS A 31 -17.02 -5.46 16.38
C HIS A 31 -15.78 -5.23 15.53
N TYR A 32 -15.88 -4.35 14.54
CA TYR A 32 -14.69 -3.79 13.92
C TYR A 32 -13.93 -2.96 14.95
N ALA A 33 -12.63 -3.22 15.09
CA ALA A 33 -11.79 -2.52 16.05
C ALA A 33 -11.81 -1.01 15.77
N GLN A 34 -11.84 -0.22 16.85
CA GLN A 34 -11.70 1.23 16.77
C GLN A 34 -10.21 1.58 16.76
N ARG A 35 -9.83 2.62 16.02
CA ARG A 35 -8.47 3.16 16.05
C ARG A 35 -8.46 4.45 16.87
N PRO A 36 -7.78 4.54 18.02
CA PRO A 36 -7.57 5.82 18.70
C PRO A 36 -6.58 6.71 17.92
N ASP A 37 -6.57 8.00 18.22
CA ASP A 37 -5.60 8.94 17.65
C ASP A 37 -4.16 8.58 18.06
N GLY A 38 -3.19 8.91 17.20
CA GLY A 38 -1.77 8.91 17.57
C GLY A 38 -1.02 7.60 17.31
N LEU A 39 -1.67 6.58 16.75
CA LEU A 39 -1.01 5.32 16.37
C LEU A 39 -0.32 5.45 15.01
N ALA A 40 0.92 4.98 14.90
CA ALA A 40 1.66 4.91 13.63
C ALA A 40 1.73 3.46 13.13
N MET A 41 1.96 3.27 11.83
CA MET A 41 2.13 1.92 11.28
C MET A 41 3.31 1.21 11.96
N HIS A 42 3.13 -0.07 12.26
CA HIS A 42 4.13 -0.92 12.87
C HIS A 42 4.22 -2.26 12.13
N ASP A 43 5.29 -2.98 12.38
CA ASP A 43 5.54 -4.26 11.73
C ASP A 43 4.45 -5.28 12.08
N LEU A 44 4.14 -6.13 11.10
CA LEU A 44 3.34 -7.32 11.25
C LEU A 44 4.24 -8.55 11.10
N ARG A 45 3.72 -9.73 11.43
CA ARG A 45 4.49 -10.98 11.33
C ARG A 45 4.94 -11.26 9.89
N GLU A 46 4.12 -10.92 8.91
CA GLU A 46 4.33 -11.23 7.50
C GLU A 46 5.08 -10.14 6.71
N VAL A 47 5.07 -8.90 7.21
CA VAL A 47 5.61 -7.73 6.48
C VAL A 47 6.05 -6.66 7.48
N ASP A 48 7.19 -6.04 7.21
CA ASP A 48 7.70 -4.92 7.99
C ASP A 48 7.38 -3.56 7.31
N VAL A 49 7.37 -2.47 8.07
CA VAL A 49 7.14 -1.12 7.50
C VAL A 49 8.26 -0.76 6.51
N GLN A 50 9.44 -1.35 6.67
CA GLN A 50 10.57 -1.15 5.77
C GLN A 50 10.32 -1.77 4.37
N ASP A 51 9.63 -2.89 4.26
CA ASP A 51 9.23 -3.54 3.02
C ASP A 51 8.33 -2.61 2.23
N MET A 52 7.36 -2.00 2.91
CA MET A 52 6.48 -1.00 2.33
C MET A 52 7.26 0.20 1.78
N GLN A 53 8.26 0.68 2.51
CA GLN A 53 9.15 1.76 2.04
C GLN A 53 9.97 1.32 0.81
N ARG A 54 10.57 0.12 0.87
CA ARG A 54 11.34 -0.47 -0.24
C ARG A 54 10.50 -0.62 -1.50
N TRP A 55 9.26 -1.10 -1.38
CA TRP A 55 8.36 -1.26 -2.52
C TRP A 55 7.99 0.08 -3.13
N LYS A 56 7.65 1.08 -2.32
CA LYS A 56 7.41 2.45 -2.79
C LYS A 56 8.62 2.98 -3.57
N GLU A 57 9.83 2.85 -3.01
CA GLU A 57 11.06 3.31 -3.66
C GLU A 57 11.32 2.62 -4.99
N ARG A 58 11.18 1.28 -5.06
CA ARG A 58 11.35 0.51 -6.30
C ARG A 58 10.32 0.88 -7.37
N ILE A 59 9.07 1.13 -6.98
CA ILE A 59 8.02 1.57 -7.90
C ILE A 59 8.37 2.96 -8.45
N MET A 60 8.80 3.89 -7.60
CA MET A 60 9.23 5.22 -8.04
C MET A 60 10.45 5.14 -8.97
N GLU A 61 11.43 4.29 -8.67
CA GLU A 61 12.59 4.06 -9.54
C GLU A 61 12.17 3.53 -10.92
N ALA A 62 11.24 2.57 -10.97
CA ALA A 62 10.71 2.06 -12.23
C ALA A 62 10.05 3.15 -13.08
N ILE A 63 9.29 4.05 -12.43
CA ILE A 63 8.65 5.20 -13.07
C ILE A 63 9.72 6.17 -13.61
N ASP A 64 10.70 6.54 -12.80
CA ASP A 64 11.76 7.50 -13.17
C ASP A 64 12.63 6.97 -14.32
N LEU A 65 12.92 5.66 -14.33
CA LEU A 65 13.66 4.98 -15.41
C LEU A 65 12.79 4.63 -16.62
N ARG A 66 11.47 4.85 -16.55
CA ARG A 66 10.46 4.46 -17.56
C ARG A 66 10.53 2.98 -17.96
N ARG A 67 10.82 2.09 -17.00
CA ARG A 67 10.91 0.64 -17.25
C ARG A 67 10.63 -0.18 -15.99
N VAL A 68 10.01 -1.33 -16.17
CA VAL A 68 9.74 -2.34 -15.14
C VAL A 68 10.71 -3.50 -15.28
N THR A 69 11.24 -3.99 -14.16
CA THR A 69 12.09 -5.18 -14.11
C THR A 69 11.25 -6.43 -13.86
N THR A 70 11.24 -7.37 -14.80
CA THR A 70 10.52 -8.65 -14.67
C THR A 70 11.25 -9.62 -13.74
N ALA A 71 10.59 -10.70 -13.33
CA ALA A 71 11.18 -11.72 -12.44
C ALA A 71 12.41 -12.43 -13.04
N ASP A 72 12.51 -12.52 -14.36
CA ASP A 72 13.65 -13.04 -15.12
C ASP A 72 14.73 -11.98 -15.41
N GLY A 73 14.58 -10.76 -14.87
CA GLY A 73 15.58 -9.69 -14.98
C GLY A 73 15.56 -8.93 -16.30
N GLN A 74 14.54 -9.12 -17.14
CA GLN A 74 14.32 -8.33 -18.35
C GLN A 74 13.65 -7.00 -18.01
N TYR A 75 13.67 -6.07 -18.97
CA TYR A 75 13.02 -4.77 -18.84
C TYR A 75 11.82 -4.67 -19.79
N ILE A 76 10.68 -4.23 -19.25
CA ILE A 76 9.51 -3.83 -20.02
C ILE A 76 9.41 -2.31 -19.96
N PRO A 77 9.40 -1.59 -21.10
CA PRO A 77 9.26 -0.13 -21.10
C PRO A 77 7.89 0.29 -20.58
N LEU A 78 7.84 1.41 -19.87
CA LEU A 78 6.60 2.09 -19.52
C LEU A 78 6.26 3.06 -20.65
N ASP A 79 5.47 2.57 -21.62
CA ASP A 79 5.00 3.36 -22.74
C ASP A 79 3.65 4.06 -22.43
N ASP A 80 3.22 4.94 -23.34
CA ASP A 80 2.00 5.73 -23.16
C ASP A 80 0.72 4.89 -23.25
N GLU A 81 0.78 3.70 -23.86
CA GLU A 81 -0.39 2.83 -24.10
C GLU A 81 -0.66 1.87 -22.94
N HIS A 82 0.40 1.29 -22.35
CA HIS A 82 0.34 0.22 -21.36
C HIS A 82 0.99 0.58 -20.03
N GLY A 83 1.76 1.68 -19.94
CA GLY A 83 2.51 2.04 -18.75
C GLY A 83 1.64 2.16 -17.49
N THR A 84 0.43 2.72 -17.62
CA THR A 84 -0.51 2.83 -16.49
C THR A 84 -1.04 1.47 -16.03
N ASP A 85 -1.35 0.56 -16.97
CA ASP A 85 -1.81 -0.79 -16.66
C ASP A 85 -0.73 -1.60 -15.93
N LEU A 86 0.51 -1.53 -16.43
CA LEU A 86 1.68 -2.13 -15.79
C LEU A 86 1.87 -1.60 -14.37
N ILE A 87 1.90 -0.28 -14.18
CA ILE A 87 2.07 0.33 -12.85
C ILE A 87 0.91 -0.06 -11.91
N GLY A 88 -0.33 -0.07 -12.40
CA GLY A 88 -1.49 -0.49 -11.62
C GLY A 88 -1.34 -1.91 -11.09
N ALA A 89 -0.93 -2.84 -11.96
CA ALA A 89 -0.66 -4.22 -11.60
C ALA A 89 0.49 -4.38 -10.59
N LEU A 90 1.44 -3.44 -10.53
CA LEU A 90 2.51 -3.44 -9.51
C LEU A 90 2.06 -2.83 -8.17
N ILE A 91 1.34 -1.71 -8.19
CA ILE A 91 0.97 -0.93 -6.98
C ILE A 91 -0.08 -1.67 -6.13
N GLU A 92 -1.15 -2.18 -6.76
CA GLU A 92 -2.10 -3.07 -6.06
C GLU A 92 -1.37 -4.32 -5.55
N SER A 93 -0.43 -4.75 -6.39
CA SER A 93 -0.15 -6.12 -6.79
C SER A 93 -1.40 -6.93 -7.12
N SER A 94 -1.68 -7.08 -8.40
CA SER A 94 -2.59 -8.09 -8.92
C SER A 94 -1.81 -9.36 -9.31
N TYR A 95 -2.52 -10.40 -9.75
CA TYR A 95 -1.89 -11.59 -10.34
C TYR A 95 -0.99 -11.22 -11.54
N GLU A 96 -1.31 -10.12 -12.24
CA GLU A 96 -0.62 -9.68 -13.46
C GLU A 96 0.70 -8.92 -13.19
N SER A 97 1.06 -8.71 -11.91
CA SER A 97 2.31 -8.07 -11.52
C SER A 97 3.52 -8.78 -12.15
N LYS A 98 4.33 -8.04 -12.90
CA LYS A 98 5.47 -8.61 -13.63
C LYS A 98 6.63 -9.03 -12.74
N ASN A 99 6.66 -8.58 -11.48
CA ASN A 99 7.65 -8.99 -10.49
C ASN A 99 7.19 -8.72 -9.05
N ARG A 100 6.23 -9.51 -8.56
CA ARG A 100 5.68 -9.35 -7.20
C ARG A 100 6.71 -9.50 -6.08
N GLY A 101 7.74 -10.35 -6.27
CA GLY A 101 8.81 -10.50 -5.27
C GLY A 101 9.65 -9.23 -5.11
N TYR A 102 9.78 -8.42 -6.17
CA TYR A 102 10.54 -7.19 -6.15
C TYR A 102 9.68 -5.96 -5.80
N TYR A 103 8.51 -5.81 -6.43
CA TYR A 103 7.63 -4.64 -6.22
C TYR A 103 6.62 -4.80 -5.08
N GLY A 104 6.47 -6.01 -4.54
CA GLY A 104 5.60 -6.26 -3.38
C GLY A 104 4.12 -6.13 -3.68
N SER A 105 3.36 -5.69 -2.66
CA SER A 105 1.91 -5.42 -2.70
C SER A 105 1.57 -4.20 -1.85
N LEU A 106 2.02 -3.03 -2.30
CA LEU A 106 2.02 -1.80 -1.52
C LEU A 106 0.61 -1.39 -1.08
N HIS A 107 -0.35 -1.32 -2.00
CA HIS A 107 -1.72 -0.90 -1.67
C HIS A 107 -2.40 -1.88 -0.70
N ASN A 108 -2.34 -3.19 -0.98
CA ASN A 108 -3.05 -4.18 -0.16
C ASN A 108 -2.46 -4.28 1.24
N TRP A 109 -1.13 -4.28 1.38
CA TRP A 109 -0.49 -4.26 2.69
C TRP A 109 -0.73 -2.95 3.44
N GLY A 110 -0.91 -1.83 2.74
CA GLY A 110 -1.38 -0.58 3.36
C GLY A 110 -2.71 -0.76 4.07
N HIS A 111 -3.70 -1.40 3.43
CA HIS A 111 -4.98 -1.74 4.07
C HIS A 111 -4.79 -2.66 5.28
N VAL A 112 -4.00 -3.72 5.15
CA VAL A 112 -3.79 -4.70 6.22
C VAL A 112 -3.11 -4.07 7.43
N MET A 113 -2.01 -3.33 7.23
CA MET A 113 -1.29 -2.65 8.32
C MET A 113 -2.18 -1.64 9.04
N MET A 114 -2.96 -0.83 8.32
CA MET A 114 -3.87 0.14 8.93
C MET A 114 -5.05 -0.54 9.65
N ALA A 115 -5.50 -1.71 9.18
CA ALA A 115 -6.58 -2.46 9.82
C ALA A 115 -6.14 -3.13 11.13
N TYR A 116 -4.87 -3.57 11.21
CA TYR A 116 -4.29 -4.27 12.36
C TYR A 116 -3.40 -3.39 13.25
N ILE A 117 -3.51 -2.06 13.14
CA ILE A 117 -2.69 -1.10 13.90
C ILE A 117 -3.01 -1.01 15.41
N HIS A 118 -4.06 -1.71 15.87
CA HIS A 118 -4.65 -1.57 17.21
C HIS A 118 -4.14 -2.59 18.22
#